data_AF-A0A4R1HAG4-F1
#
_entry.id   AF-A0A4R1HAG4-F1
#
_cell.length_a   1.000
_cell.length_b   1.000
_cell.length_c   1.000
_cell.angle_alpha   90.00
_cell.angle_beta   90.00
_cell.angle_gamma   90.00
#
_symmetry.space_group_name_H-M   'P 1'
#
loop_
_entity.id
_entity.type
_entity.pdbx_description
1 polymer ?
#
loop_
_entity_poly.entity_id
_entity_poly.type
_entity_poly.pdbx_seq_one_letter_code
_entity_poly.pdbx_strand_id
1 'polypeptide(L)'
;MRQPLATAPTQHNGQPDRRLPVFVCGIRKYYPGLVAGLCLLVYAALALAVDMSALREISLLASSGAPQLALRRMDAEQPAFANNPVDWMTWERERLQILRGQNMDAALVRRIESLPDGIDERFLHFAKTLGVESQLQLGDIDAALAGTRDLIWQHGAHAEAEQLEQWRRIVVRAYVRENRVEDARLALLRYRQDYGTDNSEWRWLSARVSLQAGHPRSALKRLTGVDDPRGRFLYKLAALDAGEETATRIAEQAAKQATDVSMPGLQRAWWSLAARAAAKANKPYDEVRYLEHALALPSDPELALLFPEVKADTLWQRYLELGQQIGNEEQRLLGNDDDWYFPATEAMEKDPLRARIFFAVLAEYAGGGQRRSLAHEYLVGLLDELPEGKQLVRTLYLEASRYAEADQLPAIVRYRLIDEALETGDLETASRLMDGLAEPPRGQDRFEWTLRRARVAIYAGDVPAGVALLQQLLAGDEADDWDSKRADRLLQILFDLQTVQHHSEALNLFDLLLEKPLETQQRRELLFWMAESLQALKQFDQAAYLYIKSATLTDLQAMDPWAQTARYRAAKALVEAGLLDDARRIYTSLMRATRDASRKAVLNSEIQRLRLLGAVKTEGK
;
A
#
# COMPACT_ATOMS: atom_id res chain seq x y z
N MET A 1 -12.73 43.55 -39.56
CA MET A 1 -12.72 45.03 -39.80
C MET A 1 -12.51 45.72 -38.46
N ARG A 2 -11.77 46.85 -38.42
CA ARG A 2 -11.69 47.83 -37.31
C ARG A 2 -11.38 47.35 -35.87
N GLN A 3 -10.08 47.23 -35.60
CA GLN A 3 -9.40 47.88 -34.46
C GLN A 3 -9.42 49.44 -34.63
N PRO A 4 -8.80 50.27 -33.75
CA PRO A 4 -8.45 50.16 -32.32
C PRO A 4 -8.86 51.45 -31.53
N LEU A 5 -8.30 51.68 -30.32
CA LEU A 5 -7.68 52.93 -29.76
C LEU A 5 -7.26 52.60 -28.30
N ALA A 6 -5.98 52.67 -27.89
CA ALA A 6 -5.14 53.84 -27.52
C ALA A 6 -5.30 54.25 -26.03
N THR A 7 -4.29 54.69 -25.26
CA THR A 7 -2.84 54.93 -25.53
C THR A 7 -1.99 54.87 -24.23
N ALA A 8 -0.66 54.89 -24.36
CA ALA A 8 0.34 55.04 -23.27
C ALA A 8 0.60 56.56 -22.98
N PRO A 9 1.78 57.14 -22.59
CA PRO A 9 3.12 56.59 -22.27
C PRO A 9 3.87 57.24 -21.06
N THR A 10 5.14 56.86 -20.86
CA THR A 10 6.23 57.78 -20.43
C THR A 10 7.57 57.43 -21.10
N GLN A 11 8.51 58.38 -21.13
CA GLN A 11 9.85 58.32 -21.74
C GLN A 11 10.91 58.73 -20.66
N HIS A 12 12.23 58.90 -20.86
CA HIS A 12 13.21 58.90 -21.98
C HIS A 12 14.63 58.80 -21.32
N ASN A 13 15.84 58.75 -21.93
CA ASN A 13 16.40 58.66 -23.30
C ASN A 13 17.86 58.15 -23.19
N GLY A 14 18.59 57.87 -24.28
CA GLY A 14 20.06 57.73 -24.21
C GLY A 14 20.77 56.97 -25.36
N GLN A 15 21.25 57.69 -26.38
CA GLN A 15 22.18 57.21 -27.43
C GLN A 15 23.16 58.37 -27.78
N PRO A 16 24.38 58.11 -28.31
CA PRO A 16 24.54 58.00 -29.78
C PRO A 16 25.73 57.15 -30.31
N ASP A 17 25.83 57.01 -31.63
CA ASP A 17 26.93 56.34 -32.38
C ASP A 17 28.26 57.11 -32.41
N ARG A 18 29.36 56.42 -32.82
CA ARG A 18 30.05 56.68 -34.11
C ARG A 18 31.14 55.65 -34.49
N ARG A 19 31.77 55.82 -35.66
CA ARG A 19 32.50 54.80 -36.46
C ARG A 19 34.03 55.02 -36.50
N LEU A 20 34.75 53.90 -36.70
CA LEU A 20 36.03 53.64 -37.42
C LEU A 20 37.00 54.81 -37.74
N PRO A 21 38.32 54.54 -37.66
CA PRO A 21 39.08 54.47 -38.93
C PRO A 21 39.98 53.22 -39.07
N VAL A 22 40.72 53.16 -40.20
CA VAL A 22 41.50 52.02 -40.73
C VAL A 22 43.02 52.24 -40.57
N PHE A 23 43.80 51.17 -40.42
CA PHE A 23 45.22 51.13 -40.84
C PHE A 23 45.61 49.77 -41.47
N VAL A 24 46.73 49.72 -42.20
CA VAL A 24 46.95 48.75 -43.30
C VAL A 24 48.38 48.14 -43.33
N CYS A 25 48.42 46.83 -43.60
CA CYS A 25 49.54 46.00 -44.09
C CYS A 25 50.75 45.73 -43.16
N GLY A 26 51.37 44.54 -43.31
CA GLY A 26 52.52 44.07 -42.54
C GLY A 26 52.90 42.59 -42.74
N ILE A 27 53.14 42.14 -43.97
CA ILE A 27 53.47 40.72 -44.25
C ILE A 27 54.97 40.41 -44.02
N ARG A 28 55.29 39.40 -43.19
CA ARG A 28 56.48 38.55 -43.38
C ARG A 28 56.33 37.15 -42.76
N LYS A 29 57.26 36.23 -43.10
CA LYS A 29 57.14 34.76 -43.00
C LYS A 29 57.94 34.16 -41.83
N TYR A 30 57.79 32.82 -41.67
CA TYR A 30 58.55 31.86 -40.84
C TYR A 30 58.10 31.73 -39.38
N TYR A 31 58.09 30.55 -38.73
CA TYR A 31 58.41 29.16 -39.16
C TYR A 31 57.29 28.17 -38.75
N PRO A 32 56.99 27.11 -39.53
CA PRO A 32 56.16 25.99 -39.08
C PRO A 32 57.02 24.95 -38.32
N GLY A 33 56.65 24.61 -37.09
CA GLY A 33 57.38 23.57 -36.32
C GLY A 33 56.95 23.33 -34.88
N LEU A 34 56.08 24.17 -34.29
CA LEU A 34 55.80 24.16 -32.84
C LEU A 34 54.31 24.13 -32.49
N VAL A 35 53.49 23.42 -33.28
CA VAL A 35 52.03 23.26 -33.05
C VAL A 35 51.65 21.81 -32.74
N ALA A 36 52.30 20.83 -33.36
CA ALA A 36 51.97 19.41 -33.18
C ALA A 36 52.16 18.89 -31.74
N GLY A 37 53.16 19.42 -31.01
CA GLY A 37 53.45 18.97 -29.64
C GLY A 37 52.46 19.48 -28.58
N LEU A 38 51.76 20.59 -28.82
CA LEU A 38 50.94 21.24 -27.79
C LEU A 38 49.45 20.86 -27.89
N CYS A 39 48.96 20.50 -29.08
CA CYS A 39 47.61 19.96 -29.26
C CYS A 39 47.43 18.56 -28.65
N LEU A 40 48.50 17.76 -28.60
CA LEU A 40 48.46 16.39 -28.06
C LEU A 40 48.34 16.32 -26.53
N LEU A 41 48.83 17.32 -25.80
CA LEU A 41 48.66 17.41 -24.34
C LEU A 41 47.29 17.97 -23.91
N VAL A 42 46.61 18.73 -24.79
CA VAL A 42 45.24 19.21 -24.52
C VAL A 42 44.19 18.11 -24.78
N TYR A 43 44.41 17.24 -25.76
CA TYR A 43 43.50 16.11 -26.04
C TYR A 43 43.59 14.95 -25.03
N ALA A 44 44.68 14.85 -24.26
CA ALA A 44 44.84 13.82 -23.23
C ALA A 44 44.12 14.16 -21.90
N ALA A 45 43.65 15.40 -21.72
CA ALA A 45 43.00 15.89 -20.50
C ALA A 45 41.46 16.00 -20.62
N LEU A 46 40.87 15.28 -21.57
CA LEU A 46 39.44 15.37 -21.93
C LEU A 46 38.69 14.02 -21.87
N ALA A 47 39.28 13.03 -21.20
CA ALA A 47 38.56 11.91 -20.60
C ALA A 47 38.44 12.16 -19.07
N LEU A 48 37.43 11.58 -18.42
CA LEU A 48 37.04 11.88 -17.03
C LEU A 48 36.40 13.28 -16.81
N ALA A 49 35.60 13.74 -17.78
CA ALA A 49 34.48 14.63 -17.47
C ALA A 49 33.26 13.75 -17.13
N VAL A 50 32.74 13.87 -15.90
CA VAL A 50 31.57 13.09 -15.44
C VAL A 50 30.38 13.36 -16.36
N ASP A 51 29.68 12.32 -16.83
CA ASP A 51 28.44 12.51 -17.59
C ASP A 51 27.27 12.87 -16.65
N MET A 52 27.27 14.15 -16.27
CA MET A 52 26.20 14.78 -15.50
C MET A 52 24.90 14.96 -16.30
N SER A 53 24.85 14.58 -17.59
CA SER A 53 23.61 14.62 -18.38
C SER A 53 22.77 13.36 -18.15
N ALA A 54 23.38 12.18 -18.23
CA ALA A 54 22.72 10.89 -17.95
C ALA A 54 22.15 10.83 -16.52
N LEU A 55 22.96 11.21 -15.52
CA LEU A 55 22.51 11.24 -14.12
C LEU A 55 21.34 12.21 -13.87
N ARG A 56 21.29 13.35 -14.58
CA ARG A 56 20.15 14.29 -14.50
C ARG A 56 18.89 13.72 -15.13
N GLU A 57 18.98 12.98 -16.24
CA GLU A 57 17.83 12.29 -16.83
C GLU A 57 17.30 11.20 -15.89
N ILE A 58 18.19 10.43 -15.26
CA ILE A 58 17.84 9.38 -14.28
C ILE A 58 17.17 9.97 -13.03
N SER A 59 17.71 11.07 -12.49
CA SER A 59 17.14 11.75 -11.31
C SER A 59 15.78 12.41 -11.63
N LEU A 60 15.62 12.98 -12.83
CA LEU A 60 14.33 13.47 -13.33
C LEU A 60 13.31 12.34 -13.51
N LEU A 61 13.74 11.17 -14.00
CA LEU A 61 12.90 10.01 -14.20
C LEU A 61 12.39 9.42 -12.88
N ALA A 62 13.25 9.36 -11.85
CA ALA A 62 12.86 8.93 -10.51
C ALA A 62 11.87 9.90 -9.85
N SER A 63 12.13 11.20 -9.94
CA SER A 63 11.22 12.25 -9.40
C SER A 63 9.92 12.39 -10.19
N SER A 64 9.88 11.96 -11.47
CA SER A 64 8.66 11.86 -12.29
C SER A 64 7.83 10.60 -12.03
N GLY A 65 8.12 9.85 -10.95
CA GLY A 65 7.33 8.67 -10.55
C GLY A 65 7.75 7.35 -11.22
N ALA A 66 8.91 7.28 -11.88
CA ALA A 66 9.44 6.05 -12.49
C ALA A 66 10.77 5.55 -11.85
N PRO A 67 10.88 5.45 -10.50
CA PRO A 67 12.14 5.13 -9.83
C PRO A 67 12.69 3.75 -10.17
N GLN A 68 11.84 2.74 -10.40
CA GLN A 68 12.30 1.40 -10.80
C GLN A 68 12.96 1.41 -12.20
N LEU A 69 12.52 2.29 -13.11
CA LEU A 69 13.13 2.43 -14.43
C LEU A 69 14.44 3.21 -14.35
N ALA A 70 14.51 4.23 -13.49
CA ALA A 70 15.75 4.94 -13.17
C ALA A 70 16.81 3.97 -12.61
N LEU A 71 16.48 3.16 -11.60
CA LEU A 71 17.38 2.17 -11.02
C LEU A 71 17.86 1.13 -12.06
N ARG A 72 16.96 0.61 -12.90
CA ARG A 72 17.32 -0.32 -13.99
C ARG A 72 18.27 0.29 -15.04
N ARG A 73 18.18 1.59 -15.31
CA ARG A 73 19.18 2.29 -16.14
C ARG A 73 20.52 2.41 -15.43
N MET A 74 20.53 2.73 -14.14
CA MET A 74 21.77 2.74 -13.35
C MET A 74 22.46 1.37 -13.33
N ASP A 75 21.72 0.28 -13.35
CA ASP A 75 22.29 -1.08 -13.45
C ASP A 75 22.96 -1.39 -14.81
N ALA A 76 22.60 -0.66 -15.88
CA ALA A 76 23.16 -0.81 -17.21
C ALA A 76 24.26 0.23 -17.55
N GLU A 77 24.19 1.42 -16.93
CA GLU A 77 24.97 2.61 -17.32
C GLU A 77 26.05 2.99 -16.28
N GLN A 78 25.97 2.54 -15.03
CA GLN A 78 26.94 2.88 -13.98
C GLN A 78 28.35 2.30 -14.29
N PRO A 79 29.41 3.12 -14.34
CA PRO A 79 30.76 2.65 -14.66
C PRO A 79 31.32 1.77 -13.54
N ALA A 80 32.00 0.67 -13.86
CA ALA A 80 32.55 -0.23 -12.85
C ALA A 80 33.61 0.46 -11.96
N PHE A 81 33.50 0.27 -10.63
CA PHE A 81 34.37 0.92 -9.63
C PHE A 81 35.86 0.79 -9.93
N ALA A 82 36.33 -0.41 -10.29
CA ALA A 82 37.74 -0.66 -10.61
C ALA A 82 38.27 0.12 -11.84
N ASN A 83 37.38 0.59 -12.72
CA ASN A 83 37.75 1.41 -13.88
C ASN A 83 37.69 2.91 -13.56
N ASN A 84 36.75 3.34 -12.72
CA ASN A 84 36.53 4.75 -12.39
C ASN A 84 35.82 4.90 -11.01
N PRO A 85 36.58 4.96 -9.90
CA PRO A 85 36.01 5.07 -8.55
C PRO A 85 35.19 6.34 -8.32
N VAL A 86 35.60 7.47 -8.91
CA VAL A 86 34.99 8.79 -8.67
C VAL A 86 33.62 8.90 -9.31
N ASP A 87 33.49 8.47 -10.57
CA ASP A 87 32.19 8.45 -11.23
C ASP A 87 31.30 7.37 -10.64
N TRP A 88 31.84 6.18 -10.31
CA TRP A 88 31.06 5.15 -9.62
C TRP A 88 30.46 5.66 -8.30
N MET A 89 31.25 6.36 -7.46
CA MET A 89 30.74 6.97 -6.21
C MET A 89 29.72 8.09 -6.49
N THR A 90 29.85 8.82 -7.59
CA THR A 90 28.87 9.86 -7.97
C THR A 90 27.53 9.24 -8.38
N TRP A 91 27.56 8.18 -9.19
CA TRP A 91 26.36 7.39 -9.54
C TRP A 91 25.76 6.70 -8.31
N GLU A 92 26.59 6.14 -7.44
CA GLU A 92 26.13 5.43 -6.24
C GLU A 92 25.47 6.39 -5.22
N ARG A 93 25.94 7.64 -5.13
CA ARG A 93 25.31 8.67 -4.30
C ARG A 93 23.86 8.94 -4.74
N GLU A 94 23.64 9.15 -6.04
CA GLU A 94 22.29 9.33 -6.60
C GLU A 94 21.44 8.07 -6.41
N ARG A 95 22.00 6.87 -6.59
CA ARG A 95 21.30 5.59 -6.39
C ARG A 95 20.78 5.45 -4.96
N LEU A 96 21.62 5.71 -3.95
CA LEU A 96 21.23 5.65 -2.55
C LEU A 96 20.19 6.72 -2.19
N GLN A 97 20.26 7.91 -2.78
CA GLN A 97 19.24 8.95 -2.63
C GLN A 97 17.89 8.57 -3.27
N ILE A 98 17.89 7.98 -4.46
CA ILE A 98 16.68 7.46 -5.12
C ILE A 98 16.03 6.37 -4.28
N LEU A 99 16.81 5.42 -3.76
CA LEU A 99 16.30 4.35 -2.88
C LEU A 99 15.70 4.93 -1.60
N ARG A 100 16.37 5.89 -0.96
CA ARG A 100 15.88 6.54 0.27
C ARG A 100 14.62 7.37 0.03
N GLY A 101 14.58 8.16 -1.04
CA GLY A 101 13.44 9.01 -1.40
C GLY A 101 12.18 8.23 -1.80
N GLN A 102 12.29 6.92 -2.00
CA GLN A 102 11.20 6.00 -2.35
C GLN A 102 10.91 5.00 -1.22
N ASN A 103 11.47 5.20 -0.01
CA ASN A 103 11.39 4.30 1.15
C ASN A 103 11.78 2.84 0.83
N MET A 104 12.69 2.63 -0.13
CA MET A 104 13.20 1.31 -0.52
C MET A 104 14.30 0.83 0.42
N ASP A 105 14.10 1.00 1.74
CA ASP A 105 15.12 0.84 2.78
C ASP A 105 15.77 -0.56 2.75
N ALA A 106 15.00 -1.63 2.51
CA ALA A 106 15.52 -3.00 2.39
C ALA A 106 16.30 -3.29 1.09
N ALA A 107 16.24 -2.42 0.09
CA ALA A 107 17.13 -2.45 -1.08
C ALA A 107 18.36 -1.57 -0.85
N LEU A 108 18.21 -0.46 -0.13
CA LEU A 108 19.30 0.42 0.30
C LEU A 108 20.29 -0.33 1.20
N VAL A 109 19.83 -0.99 2.26
CA VAL A 109 20.71 -1.74 3.21
C VAL A 109 21.54 -2.79 2.47
N ARG A 110 20.91 -3.66 1.67
CA ARG A 110 21.61 -4.67 0.85
C ARG A 110 22.61 -4.08 -0.14
N ARG A 111 22.35 -2.88 -0.67
CA ARG A 111 23.30 -2.20 -1.55
C ARG A 111 24.53 -1.70 -0.77
N ILE A 112 24.34 -1.23 0.45
CA ILE A 112 25.41 -0.73 1.32
C ILE A 112 26.25 -1.87 1.92
N GLU A 113 25.67 -3.05 2.12
CA GLU A 113 26.39 -4.29 2.41
C GLU A 113 27.26 -4.78 1.23
N SER A 114 26.98 -4.32 0.00
CA SER A 114 27.69 -4.68 -1.24
C SER A 114 28.71 -3.64 -1.73
N LEU A 115 29.09 -2.67 -0.88
CA LEU A 115 30.08 -1.65 -1.25
C LEU A 115 31.48 -2.26 -1.43
N PRO A 116 32.23 -1.90 -2.49
CA PRO A 116 33.62 -2.34 -2.67
C PRO A 116 34.59 -1.73 -1.64
N ASP A 117 35.69 -2.43 -1.38
CA ASP A 117 36.82 -1.92 -0.60
C ASP A 117 37.51 -0.72 -1.26
N GLY A 118 38.13 0.15 -0.46
CA GLY A 118 38.93 1.29 -0.96
C GLY A 118 38.13 2.52 -1.39
N ILE A 119 36.84 2.59 -1.03
CA ILE A 119 36.01 3.80 -1.14
C ILE A 119 36.53 4.94 -0.25
N ASP A 120 36.32 6.18 -0.68
CA ASP A 120 36.61 7.40 0.11
C ASP A 120 35.85 7.43 1.45
N GLU A 121 36.54 7.82 2.52
CA GLU A 121 36.01 7.81 3.90
C GLU A 121 34.74 8.67 4.05
N ARG A 122 34.64 9.81 3.36
CA ARG A 122 33.43 10.66 3.43
C ARG A 122 32.25 10.05 2.68
N PHE A 123 32.49 9.34 1.57
CA PHE A 123 31.44 8.54 0.94
C PHE A 123 31.01 7.38 1.85
N LEU A 124 31.97 6.68 2.47
CA LEU A 124 31.69 5.57 3.39
C LEU A 124 30.85 6.03 4.58
N HIS A 125 31.17 7.19 5.18
CA HIS A 125 30.37 7.80 6.25
C HIS A 125 28.95 8.11 5.79
N PHE A 126 28.81 8.79 4.64
CA PHE A 126 27.51 9.11 4.04
C PHE A 126 26.65 7.85 3.81
N ALA A 127 27.23 6.82 3.19
CA ALA A 127 26.54 5.57 2.91
C ALA A 127 26.17 4.83 4.22
N LYS A 128 27.13 4.48 5.08
CA LYS A 128 26.86 3.79 6.35
C LYS A 128 25.81 4.52 7.19
N THR A 129 25.80 5.86 7.20
CA THR A 129 24.77 6.67 7.89
C THR A 129 23.37 6.43 7.32
N LEU A 130 23.20 6.49 5.98
CA LEU A 130 21.93 6.13 5.34
C LEU A 130 21.54 4.67 5.64
N GLY A 131 22.50 3.75 5.67
CA GLY A 131 22.28 2.35 6.03
C GLY A 131 21.65 2.17 7.41
N VAL A 132 22.25 2.74 8.46
CA VAL A 132 21.73 2.62 9.83
C VAL A 132 20.42 3.36 10.05
N GLU A 133 20.18 4.48 9.36
CA GLU A 133 18.87 5.13 9.37
C GLU A 133 17.80 4.35 8.57
N SER A 134 18.19 3.45 7.68
CA SER A 134 17.28 2.58 6.92
C SER A 134 16.95 1.31 7.71
N GLN A 135 17.94 0.71 8.37
CA GLN A 135 17.74 -0.35 9.37
C GLN A 135 16.78 0.12 10.48
N LEU A 136 16.98 1.34 11.00
CA LEU A 136 16.08 1.95 11.98
C LEU A 136 14.64 2.09 11.48
N GLN A 137 14.44 2.41 10.20
CA GLN A 137 13.10 2.51 9.58
C GLN A 137 12.44 1.14 9.37
N LEU A 138 13.22 0.13 8.99
CA LEU A 138 12.76 -1.28 8.89
C LEU A 138 12.42 -1.92 10.24
N GLY A 139 12.77 -1.26 11.36
CA GLY A 139 12.58 -1.80 12.71
C GLY A 139 13.72 -2.71 13.19
N ASP A 140 14.80 -2.85 12.42
CA ASP A 140 16.01 -3.58 12.84
C ASP A 140 16.86 -2.69 13.76
N ILE A 141 16.43 -2.63 15.02
CA ILE A 141 17.05 -1.77 16.03
C ILE A 141 18.44 -2.27 16.41
N ASP A 142 18.67 -3.59 16.46
CA ASP A 142 19.97 -4.15 16.81
C ASP A 142 21.02 -3.91 15.71
N ALA A 143 20.70 -4.10 14.43
CA ALA A 143 21.62 -3.77 13.35
C ALA A 143 21.89 -2.26 13.29
N ALA A 144 20.85 -1.42 13.44
CA ALA A 144 21.01 0.03 13.50
C ALA A 144 21.90 0.48 14.66
N LEU A 145 21.74 -0.11 15.85
CA LEU A 145 22.60 0.15 17.01
C LEU A 145 24.03 -0.36 16.79
N ALA A 146 24.21 -1.54 16.19
CA ALA A 146 25.52 -2.10 15.89
C ALA A 146 26.29 -1.22 14.89
N GLY A 147 25.68 -0.88 13.74
CA GLY A 147 26.29 -0.01 12.72
C GLY A 147 26.51 1.42 13.21
N THR A 148 25.65 1.96 14.07
CA THR A 148 25.85 3.31 14.63
C THR A 148 26.97 3.32 15.68
N ARG A 149 27.16 2.22 16.42
CA ARG A 149 28.35 2.03 17.28
C ARG A 149 29.61 1.87 16.42
N ASP A 150 29.56 1.11 15.34
CA ASP A 150 30.66 0.96 14.39
C ASP A 150 31.15 2.32 13.86
N LEU A 151 30.22 3.16 13.38
CA LEU A 151 30.47 4.54 12.98
C LEU A 151 31.12 5.37 14.11
N ILE A 152 30.51 5.41 15.30
CA ILE A 152 31.01 6.24 16.41
C ILE A 152 32.39 5.79 16.91
N TRP A 153 32.71 4.49 16.90
CA TRP A 153 33.92 3.94 17.52
C TRP A 153 35.07 3.68 16.55
N GLN A 154 34.81 3.26 15.30
CA GLN A 154 35.86 3.08 14.30
C GLN A 154 36.12 4.36 13.48
N HIS A 155 35.05 5.06 13.09
CA HIS A 155 35.11 6.19 12.16
C HIS A 155 35.03 7.57 12.85
N GLY A 156 34.58 7.61 14.11
CA GLY A 156 34.34 8.84 14.85
C GLY A 156 35.56 9.73 15.12
N ALA A 157 36.79 9.24 14.92
CA ALA A 157 38.01 10.05 15.04
C ALA A 157 38.28 10.95 13.82
N HIS A 158 37.63 10.68 12.68
CA HIS A 158 37.79 11.41 11.42
C HIS A 158 36.47 11.99 10.89
N ALA A 159 35.36 11.70 11.56
CA ALA A 159 34.05 12.25 11.29
C ALA A 159 33.92 13.74 11.64
N GLU A 160 33.13 14.47 10.86
CA GLU A 160 32.82 15.88 11.13
C GLU A 160 31.87 16.00 12.34
N ALA A 161 31.89 17.13 13.06
CA ALA A 161 31.16 17.27 14.33
C ALA A 161 29.64 17.03 14.19
N GLU A 162 29.05 17.44 13.05
CA GLU A 162 27.66 17.21 12.69
C GLU A 162 27.35 15.72 12.40
N GLN A 163 28.30 14.98 11.81
CA GLN A 163 28.17 13.53 11.59
C GLN A 163 28.15 12.78 12.93
N LEU A 164 29.10 13.09 13.82
CA LEU A 164 29.12 12.56 15.19
C LEU A 164 27.83 12.87 15.93
N GLU A 165 27.30 14.09 15.77
CA GLU A 165 26.05 14.49 16.38
C GLU A 165 24.87 13.68 15.81
N GLN A 166 24.76 13.53 14.49
CA GLN A 166 23.74 12.72 13.82
C GLN A 166 23.76 11.27 14.32
N TRP A 167 24.94 10.65 14.41
CA TRP A 167 25.08 9.28 14.93
C TRP A 167 24.65 9.17 16.40
N ARG A 168 24.99 10.16 17.24
CA ARG A 168 24.50 10.23 18.63
C ARG A 168 22.98 10.41 18.69
N ARG A 169 22.37 11.16 17.76
CA ARG A 169 20.89 11.25 17.63
C ARG A 169 20.27 9.92 17.23
N ILE A 170 20.88 9.16 16.31
CA ILE A 170 20.41 7.84 15.88
C ILE A 170 20.41 6.84 17.06
N VAL A 171 21.46 6.81 17.90
CA VAL A 171 21.50 5.96 19.10
C VAL A 171 20.31 6.24 20.04
N VAL A 172 19.94 7.50 20.27
CA VAL A 172 18.77 7.83 21.10
C VAL A 172 17.47 7.39 20.42
N ARG A 173 17.30 7.69 19.12
CA ARG A 173 16.09 7.27 18.36
C ARG A 173 15.89 5.75 18.39
N ALA A 174 16.98 4.98 18.29
CA ALA A 174 16.98 3.52 18.37
C ALA A 174 16.48 3.01 19.72
N TYR A 175 17.10 3.41 20.84
CA TYR A 175 16.64 3.01 22.18
C TYR A 175 15.21 3.48 22.48
N VAL A 176 14.76 4.60 21.89
CA VAL A 176 13.39 5.09 22.01
C VAL A 176 12.37 4.25 21.22
N ARG A 177 12.74 3.69 20.05
CA ARG A 177 11.90 2.71 19.34
C ARG A 177 11.83 1.37 20.06
N GLU A 178 12.94 0.93 20.66
CA GLU A 178 13.02 -0.30 21.49
C GLU A 178 12.35 -0.16 22.88
N ASN A 179 11.79 1.01 23.20
CA ASN A 179 11.26 1.36 24.53
C ASN A 179 12.27 1.17 25.69
N ARG A 180 13.59 1.25 25.40
CA ARG A 180 14.67 1.19 26.40
C ARG A 180 14.90 2.55 27.03
N VAL A 181 13.94 2.93 27.86
CA VAL A 181 13.83 4.25 28.49
C VAL A 181 15.13 4.69 29.17
N GLU A 182 15.79 3.81 29.93
CA GLU A 182 17.01 4.17 30.67
C GLU A 182 18.24 4.31 29.76
N ASP A 183 18.43 3.45 28.76
CA ASP A 183 19.50 3.59 27.78
C ASP A 183 19.31 4.88 26.95
N ALA A 184 18.06 5.17 26.55
CA ALA A 184 17.70 6.44 25.92
C ALA A 184 17.98 7.65 26.83
N ARG A 185 17.70 7.55 28.14
CA ARG A 185 17.96 8.60 29.13
C ARG A 185 19.46 8.85 29.32
N LEU A 186 20.28 7.80 29.34
CA LEU A 186 21.74 7.89 29.42
C LEU A 186 22.35 8.44 28.13
N ALA A 187 21.87 8.00 26.96
CA ALA A 187 22.31 8.53 25.67
C ALA A 187 21.92 10.02 25.49
N LEU A 188 20.73 10.43 25.93
CA LEU A 188 20.32 11.84 26.01
C LEU A 188 21.19 12.68 26.95
N LEU A 189 21.60 12.11 28.09
CA LEU A 189 22.51 12.79 29.02
C LEU A 189 23.89 12.98 28.40
N ARG A 190 24.44 11.94 27.74
CA ARG A 190 25.73 12.02 27.07
C ARG A 190 25.71 13.03 25.92
N TYR A 191 24.70 12.97 25.05
CA TYR A 191 24.51 13.96 24.00
C TYR A 191 24.48 15.39 24.56
N ARG A 192 23.79 15.64 25.70
CA ARG A 192 23.77 16.97 26.32
C ARG A 192 25.14 17.41 26.84
N GLN A 193 25.97 16.47 27.31
CA GLN A 193 27.35 16.78 27.72
C GLN A 193 28.24 17.14 26.52
N ASP A 194 27.99 16.52 25.36
CA ASP A 194 28.77 16.73 24.13
C ASP A 194 28.33 17.97 23.32
N TYR A 195 27.02 18.26 23.26
CA TYR A 195 26.43 19.27 22.33
C TYR A 195 25.51 20.31 23.00
N GLY A 196 25.20 20.19 24.30
CA GLY A 196 24.29 21.10 25.00
C GLY A 196 22.80 20.84 24.74
N THR A 197 22.01 21.90 24.50
CA THR A 197 20.55 21.83 24.29
C THR A 197 20.06 22.90 23.30
N ASP A 198 18.85 22.69 22.78
CA ASP A 198 17.93 23.69 22.20
C ASP A 198 17.80 23.81 20.67
N ASN A 199 17.66 22.66 19.98
CA ASN A 199 16.67 22.59 18.90
C ASN A 199 15.32 22.05 19.46
N SER A 200 14.21 22.32 18.76
CA SER A 200 12.84 21.96 19.21
C SER A 200 12.60 20.45 19.21
N GLU A 201 13.09 19.75 18.18
CA GLU A 201 13.05 18.29 18.04
C GLU A 201 13.62 17.58 19.29
N TRP A 202 14.77 18.06 19.77
CA TRP A 202 15.46 17.45 20.90
C TRP A 202 14.82 17.82 22.24
N ARG A 203 14.22 19.01 22.38
CA ARG A 203 13.37 19.32 23.55
C ARG A 203 12.19 18.35 23.62
N TRP A 204 11.52 18.07 22.50
CA TRP A 204 10.45 17.07 22.41
C TRP A 204 10.94 15.67 22.79
N LEU A 205 12.00 15.15 22.14
CA LEU A 205 12.53 13.81 22.39
C LEU A 205 13.04 13.64 23.84
N SER A 206 13.67 14.68 24.39
CA SER A 206 14.20 14.68 25.75
C SER A 206 13.11 14.82 26.83
N ALA A 207 11.96 15.41 26.49
CA ALA A 207 10.77 15.43 27.33
C ALA A 207 9.99 14.11 27.25
N ARG A 208 9.87 13.52 26.06
CA ARG A 208 9.33 12.18 25.81
C ARG A 208 9.98 11.12 26.71
N VAL A 209 11.30 11.00 26.68
CA VAL A 209 12.00 10.01 27.52
C VAL A 209 11.85 10.34 29.01
N SER A 210 11.72 11.62 29.37
CA SER A 210 11.41 12.01 30.76
C SER A 210 10.00 11.59 31.19
N LEU A 211 9.02 11.52 30.29
CA LEU A 211 7.69 10.98 30.58
C LEU A 211 7.70 9.46 30.71
N GLN A 212 8.33 8.77 29.75
CA GLN A 212 8.49 7.31 29.79
C GLN A 212 9.26 6.85 31.05
N ALA A 213 10.20 7.66 31.56
CA ALA A 213 10.93 7.41 32.82
C ALA A 213 10.15 7.76 34.10
N GLY A 214 8.86 8.12 34.02
CA GLY A 214 8.07 8.51 35.19
C GLY A 214 8.54 9.83 35.82
N HIS A 215 9.09 10.76 35.04
CA HIS A 215 9.58 12.06 35.49
C HIS A 215 8.82 13.23 34.82
N PRO A 216 7.48 13.33 34.96
CA PRO A 216 6.67 14.33 34.24
C PRO A 216 7.04 15.77 34.60
N ARG A 217 7.45 16.06 35.85
CA ARG A 217 8.00 17.37 36.24
C ARG A 217 9.29 17.74 35.50
N SER A 218 10.11 16.76 35.10
CA SER A 218 11.30 16.98 34.27
C SER A 218 10.97 17.18 32.80
N ALA A 219 9.83 16.67 32.31
CA ALA A 219 9.30 16.94 30.99
C ALA A 219 8.70 18.35 30.90
N LEU A 220 7.84 18.74 31.85
CA LEU A 220 7.25 20.09 31.94
C LEU A 220 8.33 21.18 31.81
N LYS A 221 9.39 21.10 32.62
CA LYS A 221 10.52 22.06 32.60
C LYS A 221 11.29 22.13 31.27
N ARG A 222 11.18 21.12 30.40
CA ARG A 222 11.80 21.09 29.05
C ARG A 222 10.85 21.57 27.95
N LEU A 223 9.55 21.61 28.24
CA LEU A 223 8.48 21.98 27.31
C LEU A 223 7.91 23.38 27.58
N THR A 224 8.32 24.04 28.66
CA THR A 224 8.05 25.47 28.92
C THR A 224 8.49 26.31 27.71
N GLY A 225 7.56 27.05 27.11
CA GLY A 225 7.84 27.89 25.94
C GLY A 225 8.04 27.12 24.62
N VAL A 226 7.44 25.94 24.47
CA VAL A 226 7.39 25.21 23.20
C VAL A 226 6.00 25.33 22.57
N ASP A 227 5.88 26.14 21.52
CA ASP A 227 4.61 26.42 20.82
C ASP A 227 4.25 25.38 19.73
N ASP A 228 5.16 24.45 19.43
CA ASP A 228 4.92 23.32 18.54
C ASP A 228 3.69 22.48 18.98
N PRO A 229 2.82 22.02 18.07
CA PRO A 229 1.62 21.25 18.44
C PRO A 229 1.89 19.94 19.21
N ARG A 230 2.96 19.19 18.86
CA ARG A 230 3.35 17.96 19.57
C ARG A 230 4.03 18.30 20.92
N GLY A 231 4.76 19.41 21.00
CA GLY A 231 5.30 19.96 22.24
C GLY A 231 4.21 20.39 23.23
N ARG A 232 3.19 21.11 22.76
CA ARG A 232 1.99 21.49 23.55
C ARG A 232 1.21 20.26 24.02
N PHE A 233 1.10 19.22 23.19
CA PHE A 233 0.54 17.93 23.59
C PHE A 233 1.33 17.32 24.76
N LEU A 234 2.64 17.15 24.61
CA LEU A 234 3.47 16.56 25.67
C LEU A 234 3.43 17.40 26.96
N TYR A 235 3.29 18.73 26.86
CA TYR A 235 3.16 19.59 28.03
C TYR A 235 1.88 19.26 28.82
N LYS A 236 0.75 19.05 28.15
CA LYS A 236 -0.53 18.73 28.82
C LYS A 236 -0.58 17.30 29.36
N LEU A 237 0.03 16.33 28.66
CA LEU A 237 0.27 15.00 29.22
C LEU A 237 1.14 15.07 30.48
N ALA A 238 2.23 15.83 30.43
CA ALA A 238 3.13 16.02 31.58
C ALA A 238 2.46 16.75 32.75
N ALA A 239 1.54 17.70 32.49
CA ALA A 239 0.75 18.37 33.53
C ALA A 239 -0.21 17.39 34.22
N LEU A 240 -0.88 16.51 33.46
CA LEU A 240 -1.79 15.49 33.99
C LEU A 240 -1.07 14.50 34.91
N ASP A 241 0.13 14.07 34.50
CA ASP A 241 0.89 13.04 35.23
C ASP A 241 1.71 13.61 36.39
N ALA A 242 2.16 14.87 36.32
CA ALA A 242 2.75 15.57 37.46
C ALA A 242 1.71 16.07 38.48
N GLY A 243 0.43 16.21 38.08
CA GLY A 243 -0.65 16.72 38.92
C GLY A 243 -0.64 18.25 39.10
N GLU A 244 0.01 18.98 38.19
CA GLU A 244 0.15 20.45 38.26
C GLU A 244 -1.08 21.21 37.72
N GLU A 245 -1.98 20.53 37.01
CA GLU A 245 -3.27 21.06 36.54
C GLU A 245 -4.36 19.98 36.71
N THR A 246 -5.59 20.38 37.02
CA THR A 246 -6.66 19.43 37.39
C THR A 246 -7.13 18.60 36.20
N ALA A 247 -7.42 17.32 36.43
CA ALA A 247 -7.77 16.37 35.37
C ALA A 247 -8.99 16.85 34.54
N THR A 248 -10.04 17.36 35.17
CA THR A 248 -11.21 17.96 34.50
C THR A 248 -10.82 19.07 33.53
N ARG A 249 -9.95 19.98 33.95
CA ARG A 249 -9.49 21.14 33.17
C ARG A 249 -8.56 20.73 32.03
N ILE A 250 -7.79 19.66 32.20
CA ILE A 250 -6.99 19.07 31.11
C ILE A 250 -7.91 18.37 30.10
N ALA A 251 -8.95 17.66 30.53
CA ALA A 251 -9.90 17.01 29.63
C ALA A 251 -10.60 18.01 28.71
N GLU A 252 -11.14 19.10 29.28
CA GLU A 252 -11.80 20.19 28.55
C GLU A 252 -10.86 20.87 27.52
N GLN A 253 -9.60 21.13 27.91
CA GLN A 253 -8.62 21.72 27.02
C GLN A 253 -8.13 20.75 25.93
N ALA A 254 -7.96 19.47 26.25
CA ALA A 254 -7.55 18.45 25.30
C ALA A 254 -8.64 18.18 24.25
N ALA A 255 -9.91 18.09 24.68
CA ALA A 255 -11.06 17.98 23.80
C ALA A 255 -11.15 19.17 22.82
N LYS A 256 -11.01 20.40 23.32
CA LYS A 256 -10.97 21.58 22.45
C LYS A 256 -9.75 21.56 21.51
N GLN A 257 -8.57 21.20 22.00
CA GLN A 257 -7.38 21.19 21.17
C GLN A 257 -7.45 20.09 20.09
N ALA A 258 -8.23 19.02 20.31
CA ALA A 258 -8.57 18.04 19.29
C ALA A 258 -9.51 18.59 18.20
N THR A 259 -10.52 19.39 18.54
CA THR A 259 -11.37 20.05 17.50
C THR A 259 -10.58 21.08 16.68
N ASP A 260 -9.55 21.68 17.27
CA ASP A 260 -8.73 22.72 16.65
C ASP A 260 -7.54 22.17 15.81
N VAL A 261 -7.30 20.85 15.77
CA VAL A 261 -6.16 20.20 15.08
C VAL A 261 -6.61 19.42 13.83
N SER A 262 -6.00 19.73 12.69
CA SER A 262 -6.29 19.10 11.39
C SER A 262 -5.46 17.85 11.05
N MET A 263 -4.47 17.48 11.89
CA MET A 263 -3.63 16.30 11.66
C MET A 263 -4.22 15.08 12.39
N PRO A 264 -4.77 14.06 11.69
CA PRO A 264 -5.61 13.03 12.31
C PRO A 264 -4.96 12.27 13.47
N GLY A 265 -3.70 11.85 13.34
CA GLY A 265 -3.00 11.12 14.41
C GLY A 265 -2.68 11.96 15.65
N LEU A 266 -2.43 13.28 15.49
CA LEU A 266 -2.31 14.20 16.63
C LEU A 266 -3.70 14.51 17.23
N GLN A 267 -4.75 14.53 16.42
CA GLN A 267 -6.13 14.66 16.87
C GLN A 267 -6.56 13.44 17.70
N ARG A 268 -6.26 12.21 17.26
CA ARG A 268 -6.41 10.97 18.05
C ARG A 268 -5.66 11.05 19.38
N ALA A 269 -4.43 11.55 19.37
CA ALA A 269 -3.65 11.74 20.59
C ALA A 269 -4.33 12.72 21.57
N TRP A 270 -4.82 13.88 21.11
CA TRP A 270 -5.54 14.83 21.95
C TRP A 270 -6.86 14.26 22.51
N TRP A 271 -7.65 13.54 21.72
CA TRP A 271 -8.84 12.83 22.22
C TRP A 271 -8.48 11.75 23.24
N SER A 272 -7.40 10.99 23.01
CA SER A 272 -6.89 9.99 23.96
C SER A 272 -6.45 10.61 25.30
N LEU A 273 -5.82 11.78 25.26
CA LEU A 273 -5.50 12.55 26.46
C LEU A 273 -6.75 13.08 27.17
N ALA A 274 -7.76 13.52 26.42
CA ALA A 274 -9.04 13.95 26.97
C ALA A 274 -9.75 12.78 27.69
N ALA A 275 -9.80 11.59 27.09
CA ALA A 275 -10.34 10.37 27.69
C ALA A 275 -9.63 10.01 29.00
N ARG A 276 -8.29 9.90 28.97
CA ARG A 276 -7.47 9.61 30.16
C ARG A 276 -7.62 10.66 31.27
N ALA A 277 -7.83 11.93 30.91
CA ALA A 277 -8.08 13.00 31.86
C ALA A 277 -9.52 12.95 32.44
N ALA A 278 -10.53 12.59 31.64
CA ALA A 278 -11.89 12.35 32.11
C ALA A 278 -11.98 11.14 33.06
N ALA A 279 -11.27 10.06 32.74
CA ALA A 279 -11.11 8.89 33.61
C ALA A 279 -10.54 9.29 34.99
N LYS A 280 -9.43 10.03 35.00
CA LYS A 280 -8.78 10.55 36.22
C LYS A 280 -9.62 11.61 36.96
N ALA A 281 -10.63 12.18 36.30
CA ALA A 281 -11.62 13.08 36.89
C ALA A 281 -12.92 12.38 37.36
N ASN A 282 -13.01 11.04 37.21
CA ASN A 282 -14.22 10.25 37.45
C ASN A 282 -15.45 10.75 36.65
N LYS A 283 -15.24 11.07 35.36
CA LYS A 283 -16.27 11.49 34.40
C LYS A 283 -16.48 10.42 33.31
N PRO A 284 -17.16 9.29 33.59
CA PRO A 284 -17.18 8.14 32.69
C PRO A 284 -17.89 8.42 31.34
N TYR A 285 -18.95 9.23 31.33
CA TYR A 285 -19.63 9.63 30.08
C TYR A 285 -18.74 10.49 29.16
N ASP A 286 -17.90 11.36 29.73
CA ASP A 286 -16.93 12.13 28.95
C ASP A 286 -15.77 11.23 28.47
N GLU A 287 -15.31 10.30 29.31
CA GLU A 287 -14.31 9.29 28.93
C GLU A 287 -14.74 8.46 27.72
N VAL A 288 -15.95 7.90 27.73
CA VAL A 288 -16.51 7.13 26.60
C VAL A 288 -16.59 7.98 25.34
N ARG A 289 -17.15 9.20 25.41
CA ARG A 289 -17.26 10.10 24.24
C ARG A 289 -15.90 10.47 23.65
N TYR A 290 -14.87 10.65 24.48
CA TYR A 290 -13.52 10.94 24.01
C TYR A 290 -12.81 9.69 23.46
N LEU A 291 -13.12 8.49 23.94
CA LEU A 291 -12.67 7.23 23.36
C LEU A 291 -13.32 6.98 21.97
N GLU A 292 -14.62 7.27 21.81
CA GLU A 292 -15.32 7.24 20.52
C GLU A 292 -14.58 8.10 19.48
N HIS A 293 -14.34 9.38 19.78
CA HIS A 293 -13.61 10.28 18.87
C HIS A 293 -12.14 9.89 18.65
N ALA A 294 -11.48 9.24 19.60
CA ALA A 294 -10.10 8.79 19.43
C ALA A 294 -9.99 7.56 18.52
N LEU A 295 -10.88 6.58 18.68
CA LEU A 295 -10.85 5.32 17.92
C LEU A 295 -11.44 5.43 16.50
N ALA A 296 -12.17 6.51 16.22
CA ALA A 296 -12.63 6.87 14.88
C ALA A 296 -11.50 7.35 13.93
N LEU A 297 -10.30 7.64 14.47
CA LEU A 297 -9.19 8.25 13.75
C LEU A 297 -7.99 7.29 13.62
N PRO A 298 -7.15 7.41 12.57
CA PRO A 298 -5.88 6.68 12.50
C PRO A 298 -4.89 7.20 13.56
N SER A 299 -3.94 6.36 13.98
CA SER A 299 -2.87 6.78 14.90
C SER A 299 -1.64 7.32 14.17
N ASP A 300 -0.82 8.07 14.92
CA ASP A 300 0.52 8.53 14.50
C ASP A 300 1.55 7.61 15.17
N PRO A 301 2.32 6.78 14.43
CA PRO A 301 3.27 5.83 15.02
C PRO A 301 4.36 6.47 15.90
N GLU A 302 4.76 7.72 15.64
CA GLU A 302 5.75 8.41 16.49
C GLU A 302 5.16 8.77 17.86
N LEU A 303 3.85 8.99 17.91
CA LEU A 303 3.06 9.26 19.11
C LEU A 303 2.58 7.97 19.80
N ALA A 304 2.27 6.91 19.05
CA ALA A 304 1.92 5.58 19.58
C ALA A 304 3.05 4.98 20.45
N LEU A 305 4.31 5.16 20.02
CA LEU A 305 5.50 4.75 20.78
C LEU A 305 5.77 5.62 22.03
N LEU A 306 4.90 6.58 22.35
CA LEU A 306 5.11 7.64 23.34
C LEU A 306 4.13 7.55 24.51
N PHE A 307 2.93 7.03 24.24
CA PHE A 307 1.87 6.76 25.21
C PHE A 307 1.09 5.54 24.73
N PRO A 308 0.70 4.60 25.62
CA PRO A 308 -0.11 3.45 25.23
C PRO A 308 -1.35 3.91 24.46
N GLU A 309 -1.51 3.43 23.23
CA GLU A 309 -2.66 3.76 22.41
C GLU A 309 -3.95 3.32 23.09
N VAL A 310 -5.00 4.14 22.97
CA VAL A 310 -6.36 3.66 23.24
C VAL A 310 -6.70 2.60 22.20
N LYS A 311 -7.22 1.46 22.66
CA LYS A 311 -7.57 0.30 21.85
C LYS A 311 -9.08 0.08 21.84
N ALA A 312 -9.56 -0.65 20.83
CA ALA A 312 -10.96 -1.06 20.72
C ALA A 312 -11.49 -1.74 22.01
N ASP A 313 -10.71 -2.64 22.61
CA ASP A 313 -11.06 -3.31 23.87
C ASP A 313 -11.23 -2.34 25.05
N THR A 314 -10.54 -1.19 25.06
CA THR A 314 -10.70 -0.17 26.10
C THR A 314 -12.09 0.45 26.04
N LEU A 315 -12.58 0.81 24.84
CA LEU A 315 -13.92 1.36 24.67
C LEU A 315 -15.00 0.31 24.91
N TRP A 316 -14.83 -0.93 24.44
CA TRP A 316 -15.71 -2.05 24.80
C TRP A 316 -15.82 -2.24 26.31
N GLN A 317 -14.68 -2.29 27.03
CA GLN A 317 -14.68 -2.42 28.48
C GLN A 317 -15.44 -1.26 29.14
N ARG A 318 -15.22 0.00 28.71
CA ARG A 318 -15.92 1.16 29.29
C ARG A 318 -17.42 1.18 29.00
N TYR A 319 -17.87 0.76 27.81
CA TYR A 319 -19.30 0.60 27.53
C TYR A 319 -19.93 -0.42 28.49
N LEU A 320 -19.29 -1.59 28.68
CA LEU A 320 -19.83 -2.65 29.53
C LEU A 320 -19.80 -2.28 31.02
N GLU A 321 -18.72 -1.70 31.52
CA GLU A 321 -18.59 -1.22 32.92
C GLU A 321 -19.65 -0.15 33.24
N LEU A 322 -19.77 0.89 32.41
CA LEU A 322 -20.72 1.98 32.62
C LEU A 322 -22.17 1.51 32.45
N GLY A 323 -22.44 0.64 31.47
CA GLY A 323 -23.78 0.08 31.27
C GLY A 323 -24.21 -0.87 32.40
N GLN A 324 -23.29 -1.66 32.96
CA GLN A 324 -23.54 -2.44 34.17
C GLN A 324 -23.76 -1.54 35.39
N GLN A 325 -23.02 -0.44 35.55
CA GLN A 325 -23.26 0.52 36.63
C GLN A 325 -24.69 1.09 36.55
N ILE A 326 -25.07 1.64 35.39
CA ILE A 326 -26.40 2.21 35.17
C ILE A 326 -27.50 1.16 35.37
N GLY A 327 -27.30 -0.06 34.87
CA GLY A 327 -28.24 -1.17 35.07
C GLY A 327 -28.44 -1.54 36.53
N ASN A 328 -27.36 -1.58 37.33
CA ASN A 328 -27.43 -1.84 38.76
C ASN A 328 -28.12 -0.70 39.53
N GLU A 329 -27.83 0.56 39.19
CA GLU A 329 -28.49 1.74 39.77
C GLU A 329 -30.00 1.75 39.45
N GLU A 330 -30.40 1.26 38.28
CA GLU A 330 -31.79 1.16 37.81
C GLU A 330 -32.44 -0.21 38.05
N GLN A 331 -31.79 -1.09 38.82
CA GLN A 331 -32.28 -2.44 39.22
C GLN A 331 -32.61 -3.39 38.04
N ARG A 332 -31.97 -3.20 36.88
CA ARG A 332 -32.17 -3.99 35.66
C ARG A 332 -31.43 -5.32 35.74
N LEU A 333 -32.15 -6.44 35.60
CA LEU A 333 -31.55 -7.78 35.64
C LEU A 333 -30.93 -8.14 34.28
N LEU A 334 -29.67 -8.60 34.27
CA LEU A 334 -29.07 -9.16 33.06
C LEU A 334 -29.78 -10.47 32.68
N GLY A 335 -30.07 -10.64 31.39
CA GLY A 335 -30.85 -11.77 30.85
C GLY A 335 -32.37 -11.57 30.84
N ASN A 336 -32.92 -10.50 31.43
CA ASN A 336 -34.25 -10.01 31.08
C ASN A 336 -34.12 -8.91 30.01
N ASP A 337 -33.81 -9.31 28.78
CA ASP A 337 -33.36 -8.38 27.73
C ASP A 337 -34.36 -7.24 27.45
N ASP A 338 -35.67 -7.47 27.62
CA ASP A 338 -36.72 -6.48 27.35
C ASP A 338 -36.64 -5.27 28.32
N ASP A 339 -36.19 -5.46 29.57
CA ASP A 339 -35.93 -4.39 30.54
C ASP A 339 -34.77 -3.47 30.11
N TRP A 340 -33.95 -3.92 29.16
CA TRP A 340 -32.82 -3.18 28.59
C TRP A 340 -33.12 -2.63 27.19
N TYR A 341 -33.89 -3.34 26.36
CA TYR A 341 -34.27 -2.86 25.02
C TYR A 341 -35.14 -1.60 25.09
N PHE A 342 -36.17 -1.58 25.94
CA PHE A 342 -37.06 -0.42 26.06
C PHE A 342 -36.29 0.89 26.35
N PRO A 343 -35.48 1.00 27.43
CA PRO A 343 -34.73 2.22 27.71
C PRO A 343 -33.58 2.48 26.71
N ALA A 344 -33.02 1.46 26.05
CA ALA A 344 -32.05 1.65 24.98
C ALA A 344 -32.68 2.33 23.76
N THR A 345 -33.86 1.86 23.32
CA THR A 345 -34.61 2.49 22.22
C THR A 345 -35.13 3.88 22.59
N GLU A 346 -35.61 4.10 23.82
CA GLU A 346 -36.04 5.44 24.25
C GLU A 346 -34.87 6.44 24.33
N ALA A 347 -33.67 5.94 24.66
CA ALA A 347 -32.46 6.77 24.69
C ALA A 347 -31.95 7.15 23.29
N MET A 348 -32.30 6.44 22.20
CA MET A 348 -31.74 6.70 20.86
C MET A 348 -31.86 8.17 20.43
N GLU A 349 -33.01 8.80 20.65
CA GLU A 349 -33.24 10.22 20.31
C GLU A 349 -32.82 11.19 21.43
N LYS A 350 -32.85 10.74 22.69
CA LYS A 350 -32.76 11.61 23.89
C LYS A 350 -31.35 11.69 24.47
N ASP A 351 -30.62 10.58 24.42
CA ASP A 351 -29.23 10.41 24.87
C ASP A 351 -28.58 9.27 24.05
N PRO A 352 -28.12 9.55 22.82
CA PRO A 352 -27.58 8.53 21.92
C PRO A 352 -26.36 7.80 22.50
N LEU A 353 -25.60 8.47 23.38
CA LEU A 353 -24.45 7.87 24.08
C LEU A 353 -24.92 6.78 25.06
N ARG A 354 -25.95 7.06 25.86
CA ARG A 354 -26.59 6.08 26.74
C ARG A 354 -27.26 4.94 25.96
N ALA A 355 -27.83 5.22 24.80
CA ALA A 355 -28.33 4.18 23.90
C ALA A 355 -27.20 3.23 23.46
N ARG A 356 -26.05 3.75 22.98
CA ARG A 356 -24.87 2.93 22.64
C ARG A 356 -24.36 2.12 23.82
N ILE A 357 -24.27 2.71 25.02
CA ILE A 357 -23.88 2.01 26.25
C ILE A 357 -24.80 0.80 26.53
N PHE A 358 -26.12 0.97 26.46
CA PHE A 358 -27.06 -0.14 26.67
C PHE A 358 -27.05 -1.17 25.54
N PHE A 359 -26.94 -0.76 24.27
CA PHE A 359 -26.83 -1.70 23.16
C PHE A 359 -25.52 -2.49 23.18
N ALA A 360 -24.42 -1.93 23.70
CA ALA A 360 -23.20 -2.70 23.95
C ALA A 360 -23.37 -3.77 25.05
N VAL A 361 -24.07 -3.46 26.15
CA VAL A 361 -24.41 -4.46 27.19
C VAL A 361 -25.33 -5.55 26.64
N LEU A 362 -26.35 -5.19 25.85
CA LEU A 362 -27.23 -6.16 25.17
C LEU A 362 -26.48 -7.00 24.13
N ALA A 363 -25.56 -6.41 23.37
CA ALA A 363 -24.75 -7.10 22.37
C ALA A 363 -23.87 -8.19 22.99
N GLU A 364 -23.28 -7.94 24.16
CA GLU A 364 -22.49 -8.92 24.91
C GLU A 364 -23.36 -9.94 25.65
N TYR A 365 -24.37 -9.47 26.41
CA TYR A 365 -25.00 -10.25 27.49
C TYR A 365 -26.47 -10.66 27.26
N ALA A 366 -27.13 -10.26 26.16
CA ALA A 366 -28.53 -10.67 25.94
C ALA A 366 -28.66 -12.20 25.80
N GLY A 367 -29.73 -12.76 26.36
CA GLY A 367 -29.89 -14.21 26.50
C GLY A 367 -29.99 -14.97 25.17
N GLY A 368 -30.61 -14.36 24.16
CA GLY A 368 -30.78 -14.94 22.82
C GLY A 368 -29.79 -14.39 21.79
N GLY A 369 -29.18 -15.27 20.97
CA GLY A 369 -28.26 -14.87 19.90
C GLY A 369 -28.87 -13.92 18.85
N GLN A 370 -30.16 -14.07 18.55
CA GLN A 370 -30.92 -13.14 17.69
C GLN A 370 -31.02 -11.74 18.32
N ARG A 371 -31.21 -11.65 19.65
CA ARG A 371 -31.19 -10.38 20.38
C ARG A 371 -29.80 -9.77 20.36
N ARG A 372 -28.74 -10.53 20.72
CA ARG A 372 -27.35 -10.02 20.60
C ARG A 372 -27.08 -9.42 19.21
N SER A 373 -27.46 -10.13 18.13
CA SER A 373 -27.34 -9.62 16.75
C SER A 373 -28.13 -8.33 16.50
N LEU A 374 -29.37 -8.22 16.97
CA LEU A 374 -30.17 -6.98 16.88
C LEU A 374 -29.58 -5.82 17.70
N ALA A 375 -28.99 -6.11 18.86
CA ALA A 375 -28.29 -5.09 19.66
C ALA A 375 -27.02 -4.60 18.97
N HIS A 376 -26.27 -5.48 18.29
CA HIS A 376 -25.17 -5.09 17.43
C HIS A 376 -25.64 -4.23 16.24
N GLU A 377 -26.78 -4.55 15.62
CA GLU A 377 -27.38 -3.76 14.53
C GLU A 377 -27.70 -2.32 14.99
N TYR A 378 -28.36 -2.15 16.14
CA TYR A 378 -28.60 -0.83 16.73
C TYR A 378 -27.32 -0.10 17.15
N LEU A 379 -26.35 -0.79 17.76
CA LEU A 379 -25.08 -0.21 18.17
C LEU A 379 -24.28 0.30 16.97
N VAL A 380 -24.20 -0.49 15.89
CA VAL A 380 -23.53 -0.09 14.64
C VAL A 380 -24.22 1.12 14.02
N GLY A 381 -25.55 1.14 13.93
CA GLY A 381 -26.29 2.30 13.41
C GLY A 381 -25.99 3.60 14.18
N LEU A 382 -26.06 3.54 15.52
CA LEU A 382 -25.76 4.69 16.39
C LEU A 382 -24.28 5.10 16.43
N LEU A 383 -23.38 4.25 15.91
CA LEU A 383 -21.96 4.56 15.72
C LEU A 383 -21.71 5.15 14.33
N ASP A 384 -22.33 4.61 13.28
CA ASP A 384 -22.24 5.10 11.89
C ASP A 384 -22.84 6.52 11.73
N GLU A 385 -23.70 6.97 12.65
CA GLU A 385 -24.17 8.36 12.77
C GLU A 385 -23.12 9.35 13.32
N LEU A 386 -22.00 8.89 13.87
CA LEU A 386 -20.96 9.76 14.44
C LEU A 386 -20.01 10.31 13.36
N PRO A 387 -19.33 11.45 13.60
CA PRO A 387 -18.20 11.89 12.77
C PRO A 387 -17.10 10.83 12.73
N GLU A 388 -16.68 10.43 11.52
CA GLU A 388 -15.80 9.27 11.25
C GLU A 388 -16.32 7.93 11.84
N GLY A 389 -17.62 7.84 12.09
CA GLY A 389 -18.30 6.69 12.68
C GLY A 389 -18.05 5.38 11.96
N LYS A 390 -17.95 5.41 10.62
CA LYS A 390 -17.62 4.22 9.82
C LYS A 390 -16.31 3.57 10.27
N GLN A 391 -15.25 4.37 10.40
CA GLN A 391 -13.93 3.90 10.85
C GLN A 391 -13.96 3.54 12.34
N LEU A 392 -14.77 4.19 13.17
CA LEU A 392 -14.95 3.77 14.57
C LEU A 392 -15.53 2.36 14.68
N VAL A 393 -16.53 2.00 13.87
CA VAL A 393 -17.06 0.62 13.80
C VAL A 393 -15.98 -0.34 13.30
N ARG A 394 -15.23 0.02 12.24
CA ARG A 394 -14.11 -0.78 11.73
C ARG A 394 -13.06 -1.06 12.82
N THR A 395 -12.61 -0.03 13.53
CA THR A 395 -11.71 -0.14 14.69
C THR A 395 -12.30 -1.05 15.77
N LEU A 396 -13.55 -0.80 16.19
CA LEU A 396 -14.22 -1.51 17.30
C LEU A 396 -14.46 -2.99 17.07
N TYR A 397 -14.59 -3.43 15.81
CA TYR A 397 -14.89 -4.82 15.47
C TYR A 397 -13.75 -5.58 14.80
N LEU A 398 -12.71 -4.91 14.25
CA LEU A 398 -11.54 -5.58 13.68
C LEU A 398 -10.28 -5.53 14.56
N GLU A 399 -10.17 -4.59 15.49
CA GLU A 399 -9.00 -4.45 16.39
C GLU A 399 -9.28 -4.92 17.84
N ALA A 400 -10.50 -5.36 18.15
CA ALA A 400 -10.86 -5.83 19.49
C ALA A 400 -10.52 -7.32 19.68
N SER A 401 -9.86 -7.65 20.78
CA SER A 401 -9.43 -9.01 21.12
C SER A 401 -10.59 -10.02 21.22
N ARG A 402 -11.81 -9.53 21.50
CA ARG A 402 -13.06 -10.32 21.55
C ARG A 402 -13.61 -10.74 20.17
N TYR A 403 -13.07 -10.19 19.09
CA TYR A 403 -13.47 -10.43 17.69
C TYR A 403 -12.25 -10.69 16.80
N ALA A 404 -11.21 -11.31 17.36
CA ALA A 404 -9.99 -11.64 16.61
C ALA A 404 -10.30 -12.56 15.42
N GLU A 405 -11.16 -13.56 15.66
CA GLU A 405 -11.64 -14.49 14.64
C GLU A 405 -12.96 -14.02 14.03
N ALA A 406 -13.14 -14.25 12.72
CA ALA A 406 -14.30 -13.74 12.01
C ALA A 406 -15.62 -14.44 12.40
N ASP A 407 -15.58 -15.67 12.91
CA ASP A 407 -16.75 -16.41 13.40
C ASP A 407 -17.33 -15.84 14.72
N GLN A 408 -16.49 -15.15 15.51
CA GLN A 408 -16.90 -14.42 16.71
C GLN A 408 -17.72 -13.16 16.36
N LEU A 409 -17.60 -12.63 15.13
CA LEU A 409 -18.36 -11.47 14.69
C LEU A 409 -19.80 -11.84 14.30
N PRO A 410 -20.82 -11.09 14.77
CA PRO A 410 -22.20 -11.28 14.34
C PRO A 410 -22.35 -11.03 12.84
N ALA A 411 -23.06 -11.91 12.12
CA ALA A 411 -23.18 -11.84 10.66
C ALA A 411 -23.65 -10.48 10.13
N ILE A 412 -24.56 -9.79 10.84
CA ILE A 412 -25.03 -8.44 10.47
C ILE A 412 -23.89 -7.41 10.46
N VAL A 413 -22.96 -7.48 11.42
CA VAL A 413 -21.78 -6.60 11.48
C VAL A 413 -20.78 -7.00 10.39
N ARG A 414 -20.60 -8.31 10.15
CA ARG A 414 -19.72 -8.82 9.10
C ARG A 414 -20.15 -8.33 7.71
N TYR A 415 -21.43 -8.40 7.35
CA TYR A 415 -21.91 -7.89 6.06
C TYR A 415 -21.59 -6.40 5.87
N ARG A 416 -21.85 -5.57 6.89
CA ARG A 416 -21.56 -4.13 6.87
C ARG A 416 -20.05 -3.81 6.80
N LEU A 417 -19.19 -4.62 7.41
CA LEU A 417 -17.73 -4.52 7.28
C LEU A 417 -17.20 -5.07 5.94
N ILE A 418 -17.85 -6.08 5.36
CA ILE A 418 -17.52 -6.62 4.02
C ILE A 418 -17.75 -5.57 2.95
N ASP A 419 -18.88 -4.86 2.99
CA ASP A 419 -19.17 -3.81 2.02
C ASP A 419 -18.16 -2.64 2.16
N GLU A 420 -17.76 -2.23 3.37
CA GLU A 420 -16.68 -1.24 3.59
C GLU A 420 -15.30 -1.73 3.10
N ALA A 421 -14.93 -2.98 3.38
CA ALA A 421 -13.68 -3.57 2.90
C ALA A 421 -13.62 -3.63 1.37
N LEU A 422 -14.75 -3.88 0.70
CA LEU A 422 -14.84 -3.87 -0.76
C LEU A 422 -14.93 -2.45 -1.35
N GLU A 423 -15.54 -1.48 -0.66
CA GLU A 423 -15.47 -0.05 -1.03
C GLU A 423 -14.02 0.48 -0.97
N THR A 424 -13.20 -0.02 -0.04
CA THR A 424 -11.80 0.41 0.17
C THR A 424 -10.75 -0.42 -0.57
N GLY A 425 -11.13 -1.58 -1.14
CA GLY A 425 -10.21 -2.48 -1.85
C GLY A 425 -9.42 -3.43 -0.95
N ASP A 426 -9.77 -3.53 0.33
CA ASP A 426 -9.20 -4.45 1.33
C ASP A 426 -9.77 -5.87 1.12
N LEU A 427 -9.32 -6.52 0.04
CA LEU A 427 -9.84 -7.84 -0.38
C LEU A 427 -9.49 -8.95 0.62
N GLU A 428 -8.37 -8.82 1.35
CA GLU A 428 -7.96 -9.77 2.39
C GLU A 428 -8.93 -9.73 3.58
N THR A 429 -9.24 -8.53 4.11
CA THR A 429 -10.26 -8.36 5.14
C THR A 429 -11.64 -8.78 4.64
N ALA A 430 -12.01 -8.43 3.40
CA ALA A 430 -13.29 -8.85 2.80
C ALA A 430 -13.41 -10.38 2.73
N SER A 431 -12.35 -11.09 2.29
CA SER A 431 -12.32 -12.55 2.22
C SER A 431 -12.44 -13.19 3.61
N ARG A 432 -11.63 -12.74 4.57
CA ARG A 432 -11.68 -13.21 5.97
C ARG A 432 -13.08 -13.00 6.57
N LEU A 433 -13.69 -11.85 6.33
CA LEU A 433 -15.05 -11.56 6.80
C LEU A 433 -16.14 -12.33 6.05
N MET A 434 -15.89 -12.86 4.85
CA MET A 434 -16.80 -13.71 4.08
C MET A 434 -16.72 -15.21 4.43
N ASP A 435 -15.73 -15.66 5.20
CA ASP A 435 -15.59 -17.10 5.50
C ASP A 435 -16.72 -17.63 6.40
N GLY A 436 -17.20 -18.85 6.16
CA GLY A 436 -18.35 -19.43 6.89
C GLY A 436 -19.72 -18.75 6.68
N LEU A 437 -19.80 -17.55 6.06
CA LEU A 437 -21.07 -16.87 5.76
C LEU A 437 -21.77 -17.49 4.54
N ALA A 438 -22.33 -18.68 4.73
CA ALA A 438 -23.06 -19.42 3.70
C ALA A 438 -24.36 -18.72 3.28
N GLU A 439 -25.08 -18.10 4.22
CA GLU A 439 -26.31 -17.36 3.91
C GLU A 439 -26.00 -15.95 3.37
N PRO A 440 -26.85 -15.41 2.46
CA PRO A 440 -26.72 -14.06 1.95
C PRO A 440 -27.22 -12.99 2.96
N PRO A 441 -26.82 -11.71 2.76
CA PRO A 441 -27.50 -10.59 3.38
C PRO A 441 -29.02 -10.57 3.06
N ARG A 442 -29.84 -10.04 3.97
CA ARG A 442 -31.30 -10.08 3.85
C ARG A 442 -31.78 -9.44 2.55
N GLY A 443 -32.40 -10.25 1.68
CA GLY A 443 -32.94 -9.80 0.39
C GLY A 443 -31.96 -9.88 -0.78
N GLN A 444 -30.73 -10.37 -0.58
CA GLN A 444 -29.83 -10.76 -1.67
C GLN A 444 -30.06 -12.23 -2.06
N ASP A 445 -29.73 -12.55 -3.31
CA ASP A 445 -29.81 -13.89 -3.86
C ASP A 445 -28.62 -14.77 -3.41
N ARG A 446 -28.87 -16.07 -3.16
CA ARG A 446 -27.85 -17.01 -2.65
C ARG A 446 -26.81 -17.37 -3.71
N PHE A 447 -27.20 -17.47 -4.97
CA PHE A 447 -26.29 -17.78 -6.08
C PHE A 447 -25.33 -16.61 -6.32
N GLU A 448 -25.83 -15.39 -6.50
CA GLU A 448 -25.01 -14.18 -6.66
C GLU A 448 -24.14 -13.91 -5.41
N TRP A 449 -24.61 -14.22 -4.19
CA TRP A 449 -23.79 -14.13 -2.97
C TRP A 449 -22.64 -15.16 -2.96
N THR A 450 -22.91 -16.41 -3.33
CA THR A 450 -21.87 -17.45 -3.41
C THR A 450 -20.84 -17.14 -4.50
N LEU A 451 -21.27 -16.60 -5.64
CA LEU A 451 -20.35 -16.06 -6.66
C LEU A 451 -19.53 -14.88 -6.13
N ARG A 452 -20.13 -13.94 -5.40
CA ARG A 452 -19.41 -12.81 -4.76
C ARG A 452 -18.33 -13.32 -3.81
N ARG A 453 -18.65 -14.30 -2.95
CA ARG A 453 -17.69 -14.93 -2.02
C ARG A 453 -16.55 -15.63 -2.75
N ALA A 454 -16.86 -16.45 -3.76
CA ALA A 454 -15.85 -17.14 -4.55
C ALA A 454 -14.89 -16.16 -5.25
N ARG A 455 -15.43 -15.10 -5.86
CA ARG A 455 -14.65 -14.08 -6.57
C ARG A 455 -13.71 -13.30 -5.65
N VAL A 456 -14.18 -12.94 -4.45
CA VAL A 456 -13.35 -12.25 -3.45
C VAL A 456 -12.23 -13.14 -2.95
N ALA A 457 -12.50 -14.42 -2.64
CA ALA A 457 -11.48 -15.38 -2.23
C ALA A 457 -10.38 -15.55 -3.31
N ILE A 458 -10.77 -15.68 -4.58
CA ILE A 458 -9.84 -15.80 -5.72
C ILE A 458 -8.91 -14.59 -5.83
N TYR A 459 -9.44 -13.36 -5.76
CA TYR A 459 -8.61 -12.15 -5.85
C TYR A 459 -7.81 -11.85 -4.57
N ALA A 460 -8.26 -12.34 -3.40
CA ALA A 460 -7.50 -12.29 -2.15
C ALA A 460 -6.37 -13.35 -2.08
N GLY A 461 -6.33 -14.29 -3.02
CA GLY A 461 -5.31 -15.34 -3.13
C GLY A 461 -5.73 -16.71 -2.55
N ASP A 462 -6.86 -16.81 -1.86
CA ASP A 462 -7.46 -18.09 -1.46
C ASP A 462 -8.29 -18.69 -2.61
N VAL A 463 -7.57 -19.04 -3.67
CA VAL A 463 -8.12 -19.76 -4.82
C VAL A 463 -8.73 -21.12 -4.42
N PRO A 464 -8.14 -21.93 -3.50
CA PRO A 464 -8.76 -23.17 -3.04
C PRO A 464 -10.18 -22.98 -2.46
N ALA A 465 -10.40 -22.00 -1.56
CA ALA A 465 -11.73 -21.73 -1.02
C ALA A 465 -12.70 -21.23 -2.11
N GLY A 466 -12.23 -20.33 -2.98
CA GLY A 466 -13.05 -19.83 -4.09
C GLY A 466 -13.47 -20.93 -5.08
N VAL A 467 -12.56 -21.83 -5.42
CA VAL A 467 -12.85 -22.99 -6.29
C VAL A 467 -13.79 -23.97 -5.60
N ALA A 468 -13.65 -24.22 -4.30
CA ALA A 468 -14.56 -25.08 -3.54
C ALA A 468 -16.00 -24.53 -3.52
N LEU A 469 -16.19 -23.22 -3.38
CA LEU A 469 -17.50 -22.58 -3.47
C LEU A 469 -18.13 -22.72 -4.87
N LEU A 470 -17.34 -22.56 -5.93
CA LEU A 470 -17.82 -22.75 -7.31
C LEU A 470 -18.16 -24.22 -7.60
N GLN A 471 -17.39 -25.17 -7.06
CA GLN A 471 -17.70 -26.60 -7.14
C GLN A 471 -19.01 -26.95 -6.41
N GLN A 472 -19.23 -26.44 -5.20
CA GLN A 472 -20.47 -26.63 -4.45
C GLN A 472 -21.69 -26.07 -5.20
N LEU A 473 -21.58 -24.87 -5.76
CA LEU A 473 -22.62 -24.22 -6.56
C LEU A 473 -22.90 -24.98 -7.87
N LEU A 474 -21.90 -25.61 -8.49
CA LEU A 474 -22.10 -26.49 -9.65
C LEU A 474 -22.66 -27.88 -9.26
N ALA A 475 -22.39 -28.38 -8.05
CA ALA A 475 -22.86 -29.69 -7.58
C ALA A 475 -24.26 -29.67 -6.95
N GLY A 476 -24.79 -28.50 -6.58
CA GLY A 476 -26.06 -28.38 -5.86
C GLY A 476 -27.30 -28.82 -6.64
N ASP A 477 -28.31 -29.30 -5.90
CA ASP A 477 -29.60 -29.78 -6.42
C ASP A 477 -30.52 -28.67 -6.99
N GLU A 478 -30.10 -27.40 -6.97
CA GLU A 478 -30.77 -26.27 -7.67
C GLU A 478 -30.65 -26.35 -9.22
N ALA A 479 -30.52 -27.57 -9.76
CA ALA A 479 -30.32 -27.85 -11.18
C ALA A 479 -31.54 -27.47 -12.05
N ASP A 480 -32.75 -27.45 -11.48
CA ASP A 480 -33.97 -27.02 -12.16
C ASP A 480 -34.04 -25.50 -12.44
N ASP A 481 -33.17 -24.70 -11.81
CA ASP A 481 -33.09 -23.24 -11.94
C ASP A 481 -31.78 -22.80 -12.61
N TRP A 482 -31.17 -23.67 -13.43
CA TRP A 482 -29.95 -23.35 -14.19
C TRP A 482 -30.27 -22.64 -15.52
N ASP A 483 -30.22 -21.30 -15.51
CA ASP A 483 -30.46 -20.47 -16.69
C ASP A 483 -29.19 -19.97 -17.39
N SER A 484 -29.38 -19.40 -18.59
CA SER A 484 -28.33 -18.83 -19.42
C SER A 484 -27.52 -17.74 -18.68
N LYS A 485 -28.18 -16.90 -17.86
CA LYS A 485 -27.51 -15.82 -17.12
C LYS A 485 -26.65 -16.34 -15.98
N ARG A 486 -27.08 -17.38 -15.26
CA ARG A 486 -26.28 -18.06 -14.23
C ARG A 486 -25.01 -18.66 -14.84
N ALA A 487 -25.12 -19.27 -16.01
CA ALA A 487 -23.96 -19.74 -16.76
C ALA A 487 -23.00 -18.58 -17.13
N ASP A 488 -23.50 -17.48 -17.70
CA ASP A 488 -22.68 -16.30 -18.06
C ASP A 488 -22.03 -15.64 -16.84
N ARG A 489 -22.71 -15.63 -15.68
CA ARG A 489 -22.22 -15.08 -14.41
C ARG A 489 -21.06 -15.90 -13.84
N LEU A 490 -21.23 -17.22 -13.76
CA LEU A 490 -20.16 -18.10 -13.28
C LEU A 490 -18.97 -18.09 -14.26
N LEU A 491 -19.25 -18.08 -15.57
CA LEU A 491 -18.23 -18.02 -16.63
C LEU A 491 -17.27 -16.82 -16.49
N GLN A 492 -17.77 -15.65 -16.04
CA GLN A 492 -16.93 -14.47 -15.76
C GLN A 492 -15.88 -14.74 -14.66
N ILE A 493 -16.23 -15.52 -13.63
CA ILE A 493 -15.29 -15.85 -12.53
C ILE A 493 -14.30 -16.94 -12.95
N LEU A 494 -14.68 -17.83 -13.87
CA LEU A 494 -13.72 -18.75 -14.49
C LEU A 494 -12.70 -17.99 -15.37
N PHE A 495 -13.07 -16.86 -15.99
CA PHE A 495 -12.11 -15.98 -16.65
C PHE A 495 -11.19 -15.26 -15.66
N ASP A 496 -11.68 -14.91 -14.46
CA ASP A 496 -10.83 -14.38 -13.39
C ASP A 496 -9.78 -15.42 -12.95
N LEU A 497 -10.17 -16.70 -12.78
CA LEU A 497 -9.23 -17.81 -12.52
C LEU A 497 -8.17 -17.95 -13.62
N GLN A 498 -8.56 -17.84 -14.89
CA GLN A 498 -7.60 -17.83 -16.00
C GLN A 498 -6.69 -16.60 -15.98
N THR A 499 -7.19 -15.45 -15.53
CA THR A 499 -6.43 -14.19 -15.42
C THR A 499 -5.40 -14.25 -14.30
N VAL A 500 -5.73 -14.90 -13.16
CA VAL A 500 -4.75 -15.23 -12.10
C VAL A 500 -3.93 -16.49 -12.39
N GLN A 501 -4.01 -17.04 -13.62
CA GLN A 501 -3.22 -18.18 -14.13
C GLN A 501 -3.51 -19.56 -13.49
N HIS A 502 -4.61 -19.69 -12.74
CA HIS A 502 -5.08 -20.97 -12.17
C HIS A 502 -5.83 -21.83 -13.20
N HIS A 503 -5.12 -22.17 -14.28
CA HIS A 503 -5.67 -22.80 -15.48
C HIS A 503 -6.18 -24.23 -15.26
N SER A 504 -5.57 -24.98 -14.33
CA SER A 504 -5.98 -26.35 -13.95
C SER A 504 -7.32 -26.36 -13.24
N GLU A 505 -7.50 -25.44 -12.30
CA GLU A 505 -8.71 -25.29 -11.49
C GLU A 505 -9.86 -24.74 -12.34
N ALA A 506 -9.56 -23.78 -13.23
CA ALA A 506 -10.49 -23.31 -14.25
C ALA A 506 -10.97 -24.45 -15.17
N LEU A 507 -10.09 -25.36 -15.60
CA LEU A 507 -10.48 -26.52 -16.43
C LEU A 507 -11.43 -27.47 -15.70
N ASN A 508 -11.13 -27.83 -14.45
CA ASN A 508 -12.01 -28.69 -13.66
C ASN A 508 -13.42 -28.07 -13.50
N LEU A 509 -13.51 -26.74 -13.34
CA LEU A 509 -14.79 -26.01 -13.29
C LEU A 509 -15.48 -25.90 -14.65
N PHE A 510 -14.72 -25.74 -15.75
CA PHE A 510 -15.26 -25.75 -17.11
C PHE A 510 -15.88 -27.10 -17.48
N ASP A 511 -15.25 -28.22 -17.10
CA ASP A 511 -15.80 -29.57 -17.34
C ASP A 511 -17.12 -29.78 -16.57
N LEU A 512 -17.16 -29.41 -15.28
CA LEU A 512 -18.41 -29.44 -14.49
C LEU A 512 -19.52 -28.55 -15.08
N LEU A 513 -19.15 -27.38 -15.62
CA LEU A 513 -20.10 -26.48 -16.29
C LEU A 513 -20.61 -27.06 -17.63
N LEU A 514 -19.80 -27.86 -18.35
CA LEU A 514 -20.23 -28.51 -19.60
C LEU A 514 -21.33 -29.57 -19.38
N GLU A 515 -21.51 -30.10 -18.17
CA GLU A 515 -22.58 -31.05 -17.85
C GLU A 515 -23.94 -30.36 -17.66
N LYS A 516 -23.96 -29.04 -17.42
CA LYS A 516 -25.19 -28.25 -17.24
C LYS A 516 -25.92 -27.97 -18.58
N PRO A 517 -27.22 -27.65 -18.54
CA PRO A 517 -27.91 -27.09 -19.70
C PRO A 517 -27.28 -25.75 -20.08
N LEU A 518 -26.73 -25.67 -21.29
CA LEU A 518 -26.06 -24.49 -21.84
C LEU A 518 -26.58 -24.25 -23.25
N GLU A 519 -26.77 -22.98 -23.62
CA GLU A 519 -27.05 -22.62 -25.01
C GLU A 519 -25.89 -23.02 -25.94
N THR A 520 -26.18 -23.29 -27.22
CA THR A 520 -25.17 -23.71 -28.19
C THR A 520 -24.03 -22.71 -28.32
N GLN A 521 -24.31 -21.40 -28.18
CA GLN A 521 -23.27 -20.37 -28.18
C GLN A 521 -22.44 -20.38 -26.89
N GLN A 522 -23.05 -20.48 -25.71
CA GLN A 522 -22.29 -20.60 -24.45
C GLN A 522 -21.37 -21.83 -24.45
N ARG A 523 -21.89 -22.98 -24.89
CA ARG A 523 -21.11 -24.22 -25.04
C ARG A 523 -20.00 -24.07 -26.09
N ARG A 524 -20.19 -23.24 -27.11
CA ARG A 524 -19.16 -22.89 -28.11
C ARG A 524 -18.05 -22.05 -27.50
N GLU A 525 -18.40 -21.08 -26.67
CA GLU A 525 -17.46 -20.18 -26.01
C GLU A 525 -16.64 -20.90 -24.94
N LEU A 526 -17.31 -21.65 -24.05
CA LEU A 526 -16.68 -22.47 -23.00
C LEU A 526 -15.57 -23.37 -23.57
N LEU A 527 -15.81 -24.06 -24.69
CA LEU A 527 -14.81 -24.88 -25.39
C LEU A 527 -13.56 -24.10 -25.88
N PHE A 528 -13.69 -22.81 -26.20
CA PHE A 528 -12.56 -21.95 -26.56
C PHE A 528 -11.73 -21.57 -25.33
N TRP A 529 -12.40 -21.29 -24.21
CA TRP A 529 -11.75 -20.87 -22.97
C TRP A 529 -11.02 -22.02 -22.30
N MET A 530 -11.58 -23.25 -22.31
CA MET A 530 -10.84 -24.47 -21.99
C MET A 530 -9.58 -24.64 -22.85
N ALA A 531 -9.69 -24.41 -24.15
CA ALA A 531 -8.56 -24.53 -25.07
C ALA A 531 -7.44 -23.51 -24.75
N GLU A 532 -7.79 -22.31 -24.26
CA GLU A 532 -6.81 -21.33 -23.80
C GLU A 532 -6.11 -21.76 -22.50
N SER A 533 -6.83 -22.33 -21.52
CA SER A 533 -6.21 -22.95 -20.34
C SER A 533 -5.29 -24.13 -20.69
N LEU A 534 -5.72 -25.03 -21.58
CA LEU A 534 -4.88 -26.13 -22.07
C LEU A 534 -3.63 -25.61 -22.79
N GLN A 535 -3.76 -24.53 -23.59
CA GLN A 535 -2.62 -23.90 -24.25
C GLN A 535 -1.63 -23.29 -23.24
N ALA A 536 -2.12 -22.64 -22.18
CA ALA A 536 -1.28 -22.11 -21.10
C ALA A 536 -0.56 -23.23 -20.32
N LEU A 537 -1.24 -24.35 -20.07
CA LEU A 537 -0.68 -25.59 -19.51
C LEU A 537 0.18 -26.40 -20.52
N LYS A 538 0.43 -25.87 -21.72
CA LYS A 538 1.26 -26.48 -22.79
C LYS A 538 0.72 -27.80 -23.36
N GLN A 539 -0.55 -28.11 -23.13
CA GLN A 539 -1.27 -29.26 -23.70
C GLN A 539 -1.79 -28.89 -25.10
N PHE A 540 -0.85 -28.59 -26.00
CA PHE A 540 -1.10 -27.91 -27.27
C PHE A 540 -1.94 -28.70 -28.27
N ASP A 541 -1.88 -30.03 -28.23
CA ASP A 541 -2.69 -30.95 -29.03
C ASP A 541 -4.16 -30.93 -28.60
N GLN A 542 -4.42 -31.01 -27.29
CA GLN A 542 -5.77 -30.94 -26.72
C GLN A 542 -6.37 -29.55 -26.89
N ALA A 543 -5.57 -28.50 -26.69
CA ALA A 543 -5.96 -27.12 -26.98
C ALA A 543 -6.37 -26.95 -28.46
N ALA A 544 -5.58 -27.46 -29.40
CA ALA A 544 -5.92 -27.42 -30.83
C ALA A 544 -7.25 -28.13 -31.13
N TYR A 545 -7.48 -29.31 -30.52
CA TYR A 545 -8.72 -30.05 -30.66
C TYR A 545 -9.94 -29.27 -30.14
N LEU A 546 -9.89 -28.70 -28.92
CA LEU A 546 -11.00 -27.94 -28.36
C LEU A 546 -11.26 -26.62 -29.11
N TYR A 547 -10.21 -25.91 -29.56
CA TYR A 547 -10.37 -24.74 -30.43
C TYR A 547 -11.05 -25.10 -31.77
N ILE A 548 -10.73 -26.24 -32.38
CA ILE A 548 -11.43 -26.72 -33.60
C ILE A 548 -12.90 -27.03 -33.27
N LYS A 549 -13.17 -27.73 -32.15
CA LYS A 549 -14.52 -28.07 -31.69
C LYS A 549 -15.39 -26.83 -31.44
N SER A 550 -14.83 -25.78 -30.82
CA SER A 550 -15.47 -24.47 -30.69
C SER A 550 -15.75 -23.82 -32.06
N ALA A 551 -14.81 -23.92 -32.99
CA ALA A 551 -14.99 -23.33 -34.33
C ALA A 551 -16.10 -24.00 -35.16
N THR A 552 -16.40 -25.28 -34.91
CA THR A 552 -17.30 -26.11 -35.73
C THR A 552 -18.62 -26.52 -35.06
N LEU A 553 -18.84 -26.20 -33.77
CA LEU A 553 -20.00 -26.68 -33.01
C LEU A 553 -21.37 -26.33 -33.62
N THR A 554 -21.49 -25.16 -34.23
CA THR A 554 -22.73 -24.66 -34.85
C THR A 554 -22.85 -25.04 -36.33
N ASP A 555 -21.75 -24.98 -37.07
CA ASP A 555 -21.61 -25.46 -38.44
C ASP A 555 -20.13 -25.82 -38.70
N LEU A 556 -19.89 -26.99 -39.29
CA LEU A 556 -18.56 -27.48 -39.67
C LEU A 556 -17.80 -26.48 -40.57
N GLN A 557 -18.51 -25.75 -41.43
CA GLN A 557 -17.97 -24.77 -42.36
C GLN A 557 -18.08 -23.31 -41.86
N ALA A 558 -18.50 -23.08 -40.62
CA ALA A 558 -18.72 -21.74 -40.07
C ALA A 558 -17.47 -20.86 -40.23
N MET A 559 -17.61 -19.69 -40.85
CA MET A 559 -16.52 -18.70 -41.03
C MET A 559 -16.90 -17.31 -40.49
N ASP A 560 -17.76 -17.27 -39.49
CA ASP A 560 -18.01 -16.09 -38.67
C ASP A 560 -16.72 -15.63 -37.91
N PRO A 561 -16.69 -14.43 -37.31
CA PRO A 561 -15.49 -13.91 -36.63
C PRO A 561 -14.97 -14.79 -35.48
N TRP A 562 -15.86 -15.49 -34.76
CA TRP A 562 -15.47 -16.43 -33.71
C TRP A 562 -14.81 -17.67 -34.34
N ALA A 563 -15.45 -18.25 -35.35
CA ALA A 563 -14.96 -19.43 -36.06
C ALA A 563 -13.60 -19.22 -36.75
N GLN A 564 -13.33 -18.00 -37.23
CA GLN A 564 -12.02 -17.60 -37.76
C GLN A 564 -10.98 -17.50 -36.63
N THR A 565 -11.34 -16.90 -35.50
CA THR A 565 -10.44 -16.70 -34.34
C THR A 565 -10.08 -18.02 -33.68
N ALA A 566 -11.06 -18.89 -33.44
CA ALA A 566 -10.88 -20.23 -32.90
C ALA A 566 -9.98 -21.10 -33.80
N ARG A 567 -10.19 -21.10 -35.14
CA ARG A 567 -9.28 -21.82 -36.05
C ARG A 567 -7.88 -21.21 -36.12
N TYR A 568 -7.72 -19.88 -35.95
CA TYR A 568 -6.40 -19.26 -35.88
C TYR A 568 -5.64 -19.65 -34.60
N ARG A 569 -6.33 -19.70 -33.46
CA ARG A 569 -5.79 -20.22 -32.18
C ARG A 569 -5.44 -21.71 -32.28
N ALA A 570 -6.32 -22.54 -32.84
CA ALA A 570 -6.04 -23.95 -33.11
C ALA A 570 -4.79 -24.14 -33.96
N ALA A 571 -4.67 -23.38 -35.06
CA ALA A 571 -3.50 -23.45 -35.92
C ALA A 571 -2.21 -23.08 -35.17
N LYS A 572 -2.23 -22.07 -34.30
CA LYS A 572 -1.08 -21.76 -33.41
C LYS A 572 -0.74 -22.90 -32.46
N ALA A 573 -1.73 -23.46 -31.76
CA ALA A 573 -1.51 -24.60 -30.87
C ALA A 573 -0.92 -25.81 -31.63
N LEU A 574 -1.38 -26.10 -32.85
CA LEU A 574 -0.78 -27.13 -33.71
C LEU A 574 0.69 -26.85 -34.08
N VAL A 575 1.13 -25.58 -34.19
CA VAL A 575 2.55 -25.25 -34.40
C VAL A 575 3.39 -25.62 -33.19
N GLU A 576 2.94 -25.25 -31.99
CA GLU A 576 3.65 -25.55 -30.73
C GLU A 576 3.64 -27.07 -30.43
N ALA A 577 2.57 -27.79 -30.82
CA ALA A 577 2.51 -29.25 -30.84
C ALA A 577 3.40 -29.91 -31.92
N GLY A 578 4.02 -29.12 -32.81
CA GLY A 578 4.87 -29.61 -33.90
C GLY A 578 4.13 -30.21 -35.10
N LEU A 579 2.79 -30.10 -35.15
CA LEU A 579 1.88 -30.57 -36.20
C LEU A 579 1.77 -29.55 -37.35
N LEU A 580 2.94 -29.23 -37.93
CA LEU A 580 3.11 -28.08 -38.83
C LEU A 580 2.22 -28.12 -40.08
N ASP A 581 1.91 -29.30 -40.62
CA ASP A 581 1.11 -29.43 -41.84
C ASP A 581 -0.39 -29.20 -41.64
N ASP A 582 -0.93 -29.56 -40.48
CA ASP A 582 -2.33 -29.27 -40.15
C ASP A 582 -2.52 -27.79 -39.79
N ALA A 583 -1.55 -27.19 -39.09
CA ALA A 583 -1.48 -25.73 -38.96
C ALA A 583 -1.46 -25.03 -40.34
N ARG A 584 -0.61 -25.51 -41.26
CA ARG A 584 -0.48 -24.99 -42.64
C ARG A 584 -1.80 -25.09 -43.42
N ARG A 585 -2.54 -26.21 -43.29
CA ARG A 585 -3.87 -26.41 -43.88
C ARG A 585 -4.89 -25.40 -43.34
N ILE A 586 -4.96 -25.23 -42.01
CA ILE A 586 -5.92 -24.31 -41.37
C ILE A 586 -5.63 -22.85 -41.75
N TYR A 587 -4.37 -22.39 -41.67
CA TYR A 587 -4.01 -21.04 -42.11
C TYR A 587 -4.33 -20.80 -43.60
N THR A 588 -4.11 -21.80 -44.46
CA THR A 588 -4.46 -21.71 -45.89
C THR A 588 -5.98 -21.57 -46.10
N SER A 589 -6.80 -22.24 -45.29
CA SER A 589 -8.26 -22.11 -45.33
C SER A 589 -8.71 -20.72 -44.86
N LEU A 590 -8.18 -20.25 -43.72
CA LEU A 590 -8.44 -18.90 -43.19
C LEU A 590 -8.06 -17.80 -44.19
N MET A 591 -6.94 -17.94 -44.88
CA MET A 591 -6.46 -16.97 -45.87
C MET A 591 -7.39 -16.87 -47.10
N ARG A 592 -8.10 -17.96 -47.44
CA ARG A 592 -9.14 -17.97 -48.49
C ARG A 592 -10.46 -17.37 -48.00
N ALA A 593 -10.87 -17.68 -46.77
CA ALA A 593 -12.14 -17.25 -46.20
C ALA A 593 -12.17 -15.76 -45.79
N THR A 594 -11.06 -15.25 -45.25
CA THR A 594 -11.00 -13.87 -44.77
C THR A 594 -10.97 -12.86 -45.92
N ARG A 595 -11.52 -11.66 -45.70
CA ARG A 595 -11.54 -10.56 -46.70
C ARG A 595 -10.54 -9.44 -46.39
N ASP A 596 -10.12 -9.33 -45.13
CA ASP A 596 -9.20 -8.32 -44.63
C ASP A 596 -7.77 -8.54 -45.15
N ALA A 597 -7.16 -7.48 -45.70
CA ALA A 597 -5.83 -7.53 -46.29
C ALA A 597 -4.69 -7.67 -45.27
N SER A 598 -4.84 -7.07 -44.08
CA SER A 598 -3.88 -7.18 -42.98
C SER A 598 -3.87 -8.61 -42.40
N ARG A 599 -5.06 -9.18 -42.16
CA ARG A 599 -5.20 -10.59 -41.73
C ARG A 599 -4.61 -11.55 -42.76
N LYS A 600 -4.75 -11.29 -44.07
CA LYS A 600 -4.09 -12.06 -45.13
C LYS A 600 -2.57 -11.96 -45.08
N ALA A 601 -2.01 -10.78 -44.83
CA ALA A 601 -0.56 -10.60 -44.71
C ALA A 601 0.00 -11.42 -43.52
N VAL A 602 -0.67 -11.37 -42.36
CA VAL A 602 -0.31 -12.18 -41.18
C VAL A 602 -0.37 -13.68 -41.47
N LEU A 603 -1.48 -14.16 -42.06
CA LEU A 603 -1.64 -15.58 -42.39
C LEU A 603 -0.61 -16.08 -43.42
N ASN A 604 -0.26 -15.26 -44.42
CA ASN A 604 0.79 -15.59 -45.39
C ASN A 604 2.17 -15.65 -44.73
N SER A 605 2.47 -14.75 -43.78
CA SER A 605 3.71 -14.76 -43.00
C SER A 605 3.85 -16.04 -42.16
N GLU A 606 2.80 -16.45 -41.44
CA GLU A 606 2.82 -17.71 -40.67
C GLU A 606 2.97 -18.94 -41.61
N ILE A 607 2.31 -18.96 -42.77
CA ILE A 607 2.49 -20.03 -43.78
C ILE A 607 3.93 -20.08 -44.32
N GLN A 608 4.61 -18.93 -44.49
CA GLN A 608 6.02 -18.89 -44.90
C GLN A 608 6.93 -19.39 -43.76
N ARG A 609 6.70 -18.94 -42.52
CA ARG A 609 7.41 -19.39 -41.31
C ARG A 609 7.34 -20.93 -41.15
N LEU A 610 6.18 -21.53 -41.39
CA LEU A 610 6.03 -23.00 -41.35
C LEU A 610 6.79 -23.76 -42.44
N ARG A 611 7.04 -23.14 -43.60
CA ARG A 611 7.89 -23.74 -44.64
C ARG A 611 9.35 -23.80 -44.19
N LEU A 612 9.83 -22.73 -43.58
CA LEU A 612 11.20 -22.64 -43.04
C LEU A 612 11.42 -23.61 -41.88
N LEU A 613 10.49 -23.63 -40.90
CA LEU A 613 10.53 -24.58 -39.77
C LEU A 613 10.45 -26.05 -40.24
N GLY A 614 9.66 -26.33 -41.28
CA GLY A 614 9.60 -27.65 -41.91
C GLY A 614 10.92 -28.08 -42.53
N ALA A 615 11.56 -27.20 -43.31
CA ALA A 615 12.83 -27.49 -43.99
C ALA A 615 13.95 -27.82 -43.00
N VAL A 616 14.13 -27.00 -41.95
CA VAL A 616 15.14 -27.25 -40.89
C VAL A 616 14.89 -28.59 -40.18
N LYS A 617 13.62 -28.97 -39.96
CA LYS A 617 13.25 -30.24 -39.33
C LYS A 617 13.44 -31.47 -40.25
N THR A 618 13.70 -31.26 -41.54
CA THR A 618 14.09 -32.32 -42.50
C THR A 618 15.59 -32.39 -42.78
N GLU A 619 16.36 -31.34 -42.49
CA GLU A 619 17.83 -31.33 -42.62
C GLU A 619 18.56 -31.79 -41.35
N GLY A 620 17.88 -31.81 -40.20
CA GLY A 620 18.39 -32.29 -38.91
C GLY A 620 18.09 -33.77 -38.60
N LYS A 621 18.04 -34.64 -39.61
CA LYS A 621 17.82 -36.09 -39.49
C LYS A 621 18.77 -36.89 -40.37
#